data_AF-A0A967HEP1-F1
#
_entry.id   AF-A0A967HEP1-F1
#
_cell.length_a   1.000
_cell.length_b   1.000
_cell.length_c   1.000
_cell.angle_alpha   90.00
_cell.angle_beta   90.00
_cell.angle_gamma   90.00
#
_symmetry.space_group_name_H-M   'P 1'
#
loop_
_entity.id
_entity.type
_entity.pdbx_description
1 polymer ?
#
loop_
_entity_poly.entity_id
_entity_poly.type
_entity_poly.pdbx_seq_one_letter_code
_entity_poly.pdbx_strand_id
1 'polypeptide(L)'
;DRGADEGQGPFERLIIRGATVIDGTGAPPRGPMDIVIEGDRIAAVESVGYPHVEIDEEERPGEATFELDASGMYVLPGFVDMHA
;
A
#
# COMPACT_ATOMS: atom_id res chain seq x y z
N ASP A 1 8.57 -8.75 21.30
CA ASP A 1 7.12 -8.66 21.07
C ASP A 1 6.75 -7.23 20.82
N ARG A 2 5.91 -6.98 19.81
CA ARG A 2 5.31 -5.65 19.64
C ARG A 2 4.26 -5.45 20.73
N GLY A 3 4.32 -4.32 21.43
CA GLY A 3 3.32 -3.99 22.45
C GLY A 3 1.93 -3.76 21.84
N ALA A 4 0.87 -3.89 22.66
CA ALA A 4 -0.50 -3.62 22.21
C ALA A 4 -0.70 -2.20 21.65
N ASP A 5 0.19 -1.27 22.01
CA ASP A 5 0.15 0.14 21.60
C ASP A 5 1.07 0.46 20.40
N GLU A 6 1.77 -0.53 19.81
CA GLU A 6 2.72 -0.30 18.70
C GLU A 6 2.07 -0.24 17.30
N GLY A 7 0.74 -0.11 17.22
CA GLY A 7 0.02 -0.01 15.95
C GLY A 7 -1.21 0.91 16.03
N GLN A 8 -1.56 1.55 14.91
CA GLN A 8 -2.77 2.38 14.81
C GLN A 8 -4.03 1.58 14.41
N GLY A 9 -3.84 0.36 13.90
CA GLY A 9 -4.92 -0.55 13.50
C GLY A 9 -5.32 -1.56 14.58
N PRO A 10 -6.13 -2.57 14.25
CA PRO A 10 -6.56 -2.94 12.89
C PRO A 10 -7.61 -1.98 12.33
N PHE A 11 -7.51 -1.69 11.03
CA PHE A 11 -8.54 -0.98 10.28
C PHE A 11 -9.37 -2.00 9.49
N GLU A 12 -10.68 -1.80 9.39
CA GLU A 12 -11.55 -2.68 8.59
C GLU A 12 -11.12 -2.65 7.11
N ARG A 13 -10.88 -1.46 6.57
CA ARG A 13 -10.31 -1.24 5.24
C ARG A 13 -9.23 -0.15 5.30
N LEU A 14 -7.97 -0.57 5.15
CA LEU A 14 -6.82 0.33 5.03
C LEU A 14 -6.49 0.53 3.56
N ILE A 15 -6.33 1.79 3.14
CA ILE A 15 -5.81 2.10 1.80
C ILE A 15 -4.48 2.88 1.92
N ILE A 16 -3.43 2.33 1.33
CA ILE A 16 -2.14 3.01 1.18
C ILE A 16 -2.14 3.70 -0.17
N ARG A 17 -2.00 5.02 -0.18
CA ARG A 17 -2.24 5.89 -1.34
C ARG A 17 -0.94 6.26 -2.06
N GLY A 18 -0.92 6.14 -3.39
CA GLY A 18 0.06 6.80 -4.26
C GLY A 18 1.51 6.31 -4.15
N ALA A 19 1.74 5.08 -3.67
CA ALA A 19 3.08 4.56 -3.44
C ALA A 19 3.78 4.11 -4.74
N THR A 20 5.12 4.07 -4.71
CA THR A 20 5.90 3.27 -5.66
C THR A 20 6.11 1.86 -5.10
N VAL A 21 5.59 0.84 -5.80
CA VAL A 21 5.62 -0.56 -5.36
C VAL A 21 6.79 -1.31 -5.96
N ILE A 22 7.54 -1.98 -5.10
CA ILE A 22 8.54 -2.99 -5.44
C ILE A 22 7.97 -4.32 -4.94
N ASP A 23 7.65 -5.25 -5.83
CA ASP A 23 6.90 -6.48 -5.48
C ASP A 23 7.81 -7.70 -5.20
N GLY A 24 9.13 -7.55 -5.26
CA GLY A 24 10.09 -8.63 -5.05
C GLY A 24 10.27 -9.58 -6.23
N THR A 25 9.59 -9.37 -7.36
CA THR A 25 9.75 -10.19 -8.58
C THR A 25 11.02 -9.91 -9.37
N GLY A 26 11.71 -8.80 -9.05
CA GLY A 26 12.83 -8.28 -9.83
C GLY A 26 12.42 -7.41 -11.02
N ALA A 27 11.12 -7.24 -11.28
CA ALA A 27 10.62 -6.27 -12.26
C ALA A 27 10.89 -4.82 -11.82
N PRO A 28 10.87 -3.85 -12.76
CA PRO A 28 10.97 -2.43 -12.41
C PRO A 28 9.89 -1.99 -11.41
N PRO A 29 10.18 -1.03 -10.51
CA PRO A 29 9.18 -0.45 -9.61
C PRO A 29 8.00 0.16 -10.39
N ARG A 30 6.78 0.05 -9.83
CA ARG A 30 5.55 0.55 -10.47
C ARG A 30 4.87 1.58 -9.56
N GLY A 31 4.35 2.66 -10.13
CA GLY A 31 3.66 3.70 -9.37
C GLY A 31 3.20 4.85 -10.24
N PRO A 32 2.28 5.70 -9.76
CA PRO A 32 1.63 5.63 -8.43
C PRO A 32 0.63 4.47 -8.32
N MET A 33 0.66 3.75 -7.19
CA MET A 33 -0.26 2.65 -6.89
C MET A 33 -0.97 2.86 -5.56
N ASP A 34 -2.25 2.48 -5.53
CA ASP A 34 -3.02 2.35 -4.31
C ASP A 34 -3.10 0.86 -3.90
N ILE A 35 -2.92 0.58 -2.60
CA ILE A 35 -2.95 -0.78 -2.04
C ILE A 35 -4.08 -0.86 -1.03
N VAL A 36 -5.01 -1.78 -1.24
CA VAL A 36 -6.16 -2.00 -0.36
C VAL A 36 -5.88 -3.22 0.52
N ILE A 37 -6.06 -3.05 1.83
CA ILE A 37 -5.85 -4.09 2.84
C ILE A 37 -7.14 -4.26 3.65
N GLU A 38 -7.63 -5.50 3.71
CA GLU A 38 -8.85 -5.88 4.43
C GLU A 38 -8.62 -7.22 5.13
N GLY A 39 -8.99 -7.31 6.41
CA GLY A 39 -8.95 -8.57 7.16
C GLY A 39 -7.62 -9.33 7.05
N ASP A 40 -6.51 -8.62 7.30
CA ASP A 40 -5.13 -9.12 7.22
C ASP A 40 -4.67 -9.60 5.82
N ARG A 41 -5.37 -9.18 4.76
CA ARG A 41 -5.04 -9.53 3.38
C ARG A 41 -4.92 -8.31 2.49
N ILE A 42 -4.01 -8.38 1.53
CA ILE A 42 -3.98 -7.44 0.40
C ILE A 42 -5.15 -7.81 -0.51
N ALA A 43 -6.18 -6.97 -0.53
CA ALA A 43 -7.38 -7.16 -1.34
C ALA A 43 -7.16 -6.72 -2.79
N ALA A 44 -6.43 -5.61 -3.00
CA ALA A 44 -6.13 -5.07 -4.32
C ALA A 44 -4.81 -4.28 -4.34
N VAL A 45 -4.19 -4.22 -5.51
CA VAL A 45 -3.03 -3.37 -5.81
C VAL A 45 -3.30 -2.74 -7.18
N GLU A 46 -3.65 -1.47 -7.21
CA GLU A 46 -4.21 -0.81 -8.39
C GLU A 46 -3.35 0.38 -8.82
N SER A 47 -3.13 0.50 -10.13
CA SER A 47 -2.41 1.64 -10.70
C SER A 47 -3.37 2.79 -10.81
N VAL A 48 -3.04 3.94 -10.22
CA VAL A 48 -3.91 5.12 -10.22
C VAL A 48 -3.45 6.21 -11.17
N GLY A 49 -2.46 5.91 -12.01
CA GLY A 49 -2.01 6.79 -13.09
C GLY A 49 -0.55 6.59 -13.44
N TYR A 50 0.06 7.67 -13.93
CA TYR A 50 1.48 7.74 -14.28
C TYR A 50 2.17 8.82 -13.44
N PRO A 51 3.48 8.69 -13.18
CA PRO A 51 4.23 9.72 -12.47
C PRO A 51 4.10 11.07 -13.17
N HIS A 52 3.89 12.13 -12.37
CA HIS A 52 3.76 13.53 -12.82
C HIS A 52 2.51 13.85 -13.66
N VAL A 53 1.53 12.95 -13.71
CA VAL A 53 0.20 13.21 -14.27
C VAL A 53 -0.80 13.34 -13.12
N GLU A 54 -1.81 14.21 -13.28
CA GLU A 54 -2.90 14.30 -12.31
C GLU A 54 -3.62 12.94 -12.20
N ILE A 55 -3.91 12.53 -10.97
CA ILE A 55 -4.62 11.30 -10.67
C ILE A 55 -6.12 11.59 -10.76
N ASP A 56 -6.86 10.70 -11.42
CA ASP A 56 -8.33 10.75 -11.39
C ASP A 56 -8.81 10.16 -10.06
N GLU A 57 -9.29 11.02 -9.17
CA GLU A 57 -9.77 10.61 -7.84
C GLU A 57 -11.04 9.74 -7.93
N GLU A 58 -11.83 9.82 -9.01
CA GLU A 58 -13.05 9.02 -9.17
C GLU A 58 -12.73 7.55 -9.49
N GLU A 59 -11.58 7.28 -10.11
CA GLU A 59 -11.13 5.93 -10.46
C GLU A 59 -10.38 5.23 -9.32
N ARG A 60 -10.12 5.92 -8.20
CA ARG A 60 -9.40 5.34 -7.07
C ARG A 60 -10.27 4.42 -6.23
N PRO A 61 -9.68 3.41 -5.58
CA PRO A 61 -10.40 2.61 -4.59
C PRO A 61 -10.97 3.49 -3.46
N GLY A 62 -12.28 3.40 -3.23
CA GLY A 62 -12.99 4.17 -2.19
C GLY A 62 -13.17 3.41 -0.87
N GLU A 63 -13.98 4.02 0.01
CA GLU A 63 -14.52 3.44 1.26
C GLU A 63 -13.49 3.06 2.33
N ALA A 64 -12.35 3.75 2.36
CA ALA A 64 -11.33 3.51 3.39
C ALA A 64 -11.84 3.85 4.79
N THR A 65 -11.62 2.94 5.74
CA THR A 65 -11.70 3.27 7.18
C THR A 65 -10.51 4.14 7.59
N PHE A 66 -9.36 3.89 6.96
CA PHE A 66 -8.14 4.65 7.19
C PHE A 66 -7.32 4.75 5.91
N GLU A 67 -6.79 5.93 5.65
CA GLU A 67 -5.92 6.19 4.51
C GLU A 67 -4.52 6.58 4.99
N LEU A 68 -3.51 5.99 4.37
CA LEU A 68 -2.12 6.33 4.55
C LEU A 68 -1.59 6.94 3.26
N ASP A 69 -1.27 8.24 3.27
CA ASP A 69 -0.58 8.88 2.16
C ASP A 69 0.89 8.43 2.09
N ALA A 70 1.23 7.70 1.03
CA ALA A 70 2.56 7.19 0.74
C ALA A 70 3.12 7.79 -0.57
N SER A 71 2.58 8.93 -1.01
CA SER A 71 3.06 9.65 -2.19
C SER A 71 4.56 9.97 -2.06
N GLY A 72 5.34 9.60 -3.08
CA GLY A 72 6.80 9.75 -3.07
C GLY A 72 7.55 8.76 -2.17
N MET A 73 6.84 7.82 -1.54
CA MET A 73 7.44 6.73 -0.75
C MET A 73 7.45 5.42 -1.55
N TYR A 74 8.13 4.43 -0.97
CA TYR A 74 8.22 3.09 -1.51
C TYR A 74 7.53 2.08 -0.61
N VAL A 75 6.81 1.14 -1.22
CA VAL A 75 6.28 -0.04 -0.54
C VAL A 75 7.06 -1.26 -1.03
N LEU A 76 7.54 -2.04 -0.06
CA LEU A 76 8.27 -3.29 -0.29
C LEU A 76 7.51 -4.45 0.36
N PRO A 77 7.75 -5.70 -0.06
CA PRO A 77 7.27 -6.85 0.67
C PRO A 77 7.93 -6.88 2.05
N GLY A 78 7.22 -7.42 3.05
CA GLY A 78 7.83 -7.68 4.36
C GLY A 78 9.05 -8.58 4.20
N PHE A 79 10.16 -8.24 4.86
CA PHE A 79 11.36 -9.06 4.81
C PHE A 79 11.13 -10.41 5.49
N VAL A 80 11.62 -11.48 4.85
CA VAL A 80 11.57 -12.84 5.37
C VAL A 80 13.00 -13.28 5.68
N ASP A 81 13.30 -13.49 6.96
CA ASP A 81 14.55 -14.07 7.40
C ASP A 81 14.41 -15.59 7.51
N MET A 82 15.23 -16.33 6.76
CA MET A 82 15.23 -17.80 6.74
C MET A 82 16.33 -18.41 7.62
N HIS A 83 17.13 -17.59 8.29
CA HIS A 83 18.31 -18.01 9.05
C HIS A 83 18.26 -17.48 10.49
N ALA A 84 17.17 -17.82 11.17
CA ALA A 84 16.90 -17.46 12.56
C ALA A 84 17.42 -18.53 13.54
#